data_AF-A0A2T5H845-F1
#
_entry.id   AF-A0A2T5H845-F1
#
_cell.length_a   1.000
_cell.length_b   1.000
_cell.length_c   1.000
_cell.angle_alpha   90.00
_cell.angle_beta   90.00
_cell.angle_gamma   90.00
#
_symmetry.space_group_name_H-M   'P 1'
#
loop_
_entity.id
_entity.type
_entity.pdbx_description
1 polymer ?
#
loop_
_entity_poly.entity_id
_entity_poly.type
_entity_poly.pdbx_seq_one_letter_code
_entity_poly.pdbx_strand_id
1 'polypeptide(L)'
;MTSRHLDFYFDFMSPFAYLAFHKVPGICKQYGLEFRPHVVNLPQLKLMAGNTAPPNVSLPLKIRYLSKDLNRWAEEYGLPLTFPKSLASEKLNKAFLYAMTKGEGEAFIRTAWDRVWGKGADLADPALLDELAKQFGWNPDALSAWVSSKDATDQYEASTQAAHEAGVFGTPTMIVGDQMWWGNDRLMFMERTLQQGL
;
A
#
# COMPACT_ATOMS: atom_id res chain seq x y z
N MET A 1 -22.74 -7.74 17.29
CA MET A 1 -21.29 -7.59 17.55
C MET A 1 -20.78 -6.64 16.48
N THR A 2 -20.25 -5.49 16.86
CA THR A 2 -19.60 -4.58 15.91
C THR A 2 -18.44 -5.32 15.26
N SER A 3 -18.45 -5.44 13.93
CA SER A 3 -17.34 -6.04 13.18
C SER A 3 -16.08 -5.25 13.52
N ARG A 4 -15.06 -5.93 14.07
CA ARG A 4 -13.74 -5.32 14.26
C ARG A 4 -13.05 -5.31 12.90
N HIS A 5 -12.50 -4.17 12.51
CA HIS A 5 -11.78 -4.01 11.25
C HIS A 5 -10.31 -3.66 11.50
N LEU A 6 -9.49 -3.96 10.51
CA LEU A 6 -8.12 -3.48 10.41
C LEU A 6 -8.04 -2.52 9.22
N ASP A 7 -7.79 -1.24 9.52
CA ASP A 7 -7.50 -0.25 8.50
C ASP A 7 -6.02 -0.31 8.13
N PHE A 8 -5.74 -0.62 6.86
CA PHE A 8 -4.39 -0.79 6.32
C PHE A 8 -4.09 0.33 5.33
N TYR A 9 -3.24 1.27 5.73
CA TYR A 9 -2.85 2.42 4.94
C TYR A 9 -1.56 2.12 4.17
N PHE A 10 -1.58 2.32 2.85
CA PHE A 10 -0.47 1.98 1.98
C PHE A 10 -0.30 2.93 0.79
N ASP A 11 0.87 2.87 0.17
CA ASP A 11 1.16 3.47 -1.13
C ASP A 11 1.90 2.40 -1.95
N PHE A 12 1.56 2.22 -3.23
CA PHE A 12 2.22 1.20 -4.06
C PHE A 12 3.73 1.40 -4.19
N MET A 13 4.24 2.63 -3.99
CA MET A 13 5.67 2.90 -3.96
C MET A 13 6.40 2.33 -2.73
N SER A 14 5.69 1.84 -1.71
CA SER A 14 6.29 1.38 -0.46
C SER A 14 6.63 -0.12 -0.51
N PRO A 15 7.92 -0.51 -0.50
CA PRO A 15 8.31 -1.92 -0.45
C PRO A 15 7.97 -2.57 0.90
N PHE A 16 7.96 -1.81 1.99
CA PHE A 16 7.52 -2.33 3.28
C PHE A 16 6.02 -2.58 3.32
N ALA A 17 5.22 -1.81 2.57
CA ALA A 17 3.79 -2.07 2.46
C ALA A 17 3.50 -3.34 1.63
N TYR A 18 4.28 -3.55 0.57
CA TYR A 18 4.29 -4.82 -0.16
C TYR A 18 4.53 -6.02 0.77
N LEU A 19 5.59 -5.97 1.59
CA LEU A 19 5.90 -7.02 2.55
C LEU A 19 4.78 -7.21 3.58
N ALA A 20 4.28 -6.13 4.17
CA ALA A 20 3.23 -6.20 5.19
C ALA A 20 1.94 -6.80 4.65
N PHE A 21 1.53 -6.43 3.43
CA PHE A 21 0.32 -6.96 2.81
C PHE A 21 0.36 -8.47 2.56
N HIS A 22 1.53 -9.08 2.44
CA HIS A 22 1.61 -10.55 2.32
C HIS A 22 1.25 -11.27 3.64
N LYS A 23 1.17 -10.55 4.76
CA LYS A 23 0.79 -11.08 6.07
C LYS A 23 -0.59 -10.59 6.52
N VAL A 24 -0.87 -9.28 6.36
CA VAL A 24 -2.05 -8.61 6.95
C VAL A 24 -3.39 -9.27 6.63
N PRO A 25 -3.74 -9.64 5.38
CA PRO A 25 -5.00 -10.33 5.09
C PRO A 25 -5.13 -11.68 5.80
N GLY A 26 -4.02 -12.42 5.94
CA GLY A 26 -3.97 -13.67 6.68
C GLY A 26 -4.22 -13.47 8.18
N ILE A 27 -3.61 -12.42 8.75
CA ILE A 27 -3.84 -12.00 10.14
C ILE A 27 -5.32 -11.60 10.34
N CYS A 28 -5.90 -10.80 9.43
CA CYS A 28 -7.30 -10.42 9.50
C CYS A 28 -8.22 -11.64 9.52
N LYS A 29 -7.98 -12.61 8.63
CA LYS A 29 -8.73 -13.88 8.61
C LYS A 29 -8.58 -14.67 9.91
N GLN A 30 -7.37 -14.74 10.46
CA GLN A 30 -7.08 -15.47 11.69
C GLN A 30 -7.82 -14.91 12.92
N TYR A 31 -7.93 -13.58 13.02
CA TYR A 31 -8.54 -12.91 14.17
C TYR A 31 -9.97 -12.41 13.93
N GLY A 32 -10.57 -12.77 12.79
CA GLY A 32 -11.95 -12.37 12.43
C GLY A 32 -12.11 -10.86 12.24
N LEU A 33 -11.10 -10.21 11.67
CA LEU A 33 -11.12 -8.79 11.34
C LEU A 33 -11.55 -8.58 9.88
N GLU A 34 -12.37 -7.57 9.64
CA GLU A 34 -12.62 -7.05 8.29
C GLU A 34 -11.36 -6.30 7.80
N PHE A 35 -10.82 -6.69 6.65
CA PHE A 35 -9.66 -6.02 6.05
C PHE A 35 -10.12 -4.79 5.25
N ARG A 36 -9.64 -3.60 5.65
CA ARG A 36 -9.98 -2.32 5.00
C ARG A 36 -8.72 -1.64 4.46
N PRO A 37 -8.39 -1.83 3.17
CA PRO A 37 -7.25 -1.16 2.57
C PRO A 37 -7.55 0.29 2.18
N HIS A 38 -6.63 1.21 2.51
CA HIS A 38 -6.71 2.63 2.21
C HIS A 38 -5.43 3.09 1.51
N VAL A 39 -5.55 3.61 0.29
CA VAL A 39 -4.39 4.14 -0.43
C VAL A 39 -4.13 5.60 -0.06
N VAL A 40 -2.86 6.00 0.00
CA VAL A 40 -2.47 7.37 0.32
C VAL A 40 -1.42 7.89 -0.65
N ASN A 41 -1.34 9.21 -0.79
CA ASN A 41 -0.21 9.90 -1.38
C ASN A 41 0.90 10.04 -0.33
N LEU A 42 1.84 9.08 -0.28
CA LEU A 42 2.88 9.07 0.76
C LEU A 42 3.74 10.35 0.78
N PRO A 43 4.21 10.90 -0.36
CA PRO A 43 4.90 12.19 -0.37
C PRO A 43 4.10 13.32 0.29
N GLN A 44 2.82 13.46 -0.06
CA GLN A 44 1.95 14.50 0.50
C GLN A 44 1.67 14.25 1.99
N LEU A 45 1.35 13.01 2.37
CA LEU A 45 1.08 12.61 3.74
C LEU A 45 2.25 12.94 4.68
N LYS A 46 3.49 12.69 4.22
CA LYS A 46 4.69 13.06 4.97
C LYS A 46 4.81 14.56 5.21
N LEU A 47 4.50 15.37 4.19
CA LEU A 47 4.53 16.83 4.32
C LEU A 47 3.45 17.34 5.29
N MET A 48 2.24 16.79 5.23
CA MET A 48 1.16 17.10 6.17
C MET A 48 1.53 16.73 7.61
N ALA A 49 2.28 15.64 7.80
CA ALA A 49 2.83 15.24 9.10
C ALA A 49 4.09 16.03 9.53
N GLY A 50 4.48 17.07 8.79
CA GLY A 50 5.64 17.92 9.11
C GLY A 50 7.01 17.30 8.77
N ASN A 51 7.06 16.16 8.06
CA ASN A 51 8.31 15.52 7.66
C ASN A 51 8.83 16.08 6.33
N THR A 52 9.75 17.02 6.42
CA THR A 52 10.43 17.67 5.28
C THR A 52 11.80 17.07 4.94
N ALA A 53 12.18 15.96 5.59
CA ALA A 53 13.47 15.33 5.35
C ALA A 53 13.54 14.70 3.93
N PRO A 54 14.73 14.67 3.31
CA PRO A 54 14.92 14.01 2.03
C PRO A 54 14.40 12.56 2.06
N PRO A 55 13.77 12.08 0.97
CA PRO A 55 13.31 10.70 0.92
C PRO A 55 14.49 9.72 1.09
N ASN A 56 14.25 8.58 1.75
CA ASN A 56 15.31 7.62 2.03
C ASN A 56 16.06 7.16 0.77
N VAL A 57 15.37 7.11 -0.38
CA VAL A 57 15.94 6.74 -1.67
C VAL A 57 16.99 7.73 -2.18
N SER A 58 16.96 8.99 -1.75
CA SER A 58 17.96 10.00 -2.10
C SER A 58 19.17 10.02 -1.16
N LEU A 59 19.22 9.12 -0.16
CA LEU A 59 20.28 9.03 0.84
C LEU A 59 21.10 7.74 0.63
N PRO A 60 22.28 7.77 -0.04
CA PRO A 60 22.99 6.58 -0.51
C PRO A 60 23.31 5.54 0.58
N LEU A 61 23.70 5.98 1.78
CA LEU A 61 23.99 5.08 2.90
C LEU A 61 22.72 4.41 3.42
N LYS A 62 21.61 5.16 3.50
CA LYS A 62 20.34 4.67 4.02
C LYS A 62 19.69 3.70 3.04
N ILE A 63 19.63 4.04 1.76
CA ILE A 63 19.06 3.14 0.75
C ILE A 63 19.86 1.84 0.63
N ARG A 64 21.20 1.89 0.71
CA ARG A 64 22.04 0.68 0.72
C ARG A 64 21.69 -0.27 1.87
N TYR A 65 21.42 0.27 3.06
CA TYR A 65 20.97 -0.54 4.19
C TYR A 65 19.56 -1.06 3.97
N LEU A 66 18.61 -0.18 3.60
CA LEU A 66 17.21 -0.56 3.40
C LEU A 66 17.04 -1.64 2.33
N SER A 67 17.81 -1.60 1.23
CA SER A 67 17.79 -2.68 0.23
C SER A 67 18.20 -4.03 0.81
N LYS A 68 19.19 -4.07 1.71
CA LYS A 68 19.59 -5.32 2.40
C LYS A 68 18.50 -5.78 3.37
N ASP A 69 17.90 -4.84 4.08
CA ASP A 69 16.83 -5.14 5.04
C ASP A 69 15.57 -5.70 4.35
N LEU A 70 15.17 -5.09 3.25
CA LEU A 70 14.07 -5.55 2.40
C LEU A 70 14.32 -6.97 1.88
N ASN A 71 15.55 -7.28 1.45
CA ASN A 71 15.88 -8.64 1.01
C ASN A 71 15.79 -9.67 2.13
N ARG A 72 16.19 -9.32 3.37
CA ARG A 72 16.04 -10.21 4.53
C ARG A 72 14.58 -10.51 4.83
N TRP A 73 13.73 -9.48 4.80
CA TRP A 73 12.29 -9.68 4.99
C TRP A 73 11.64 -10.46 3.85
N ALA A 74 12.05 -10.22 2.61
CA ALA A 74 11.59 -10.99 1.46
C ALA A 74 11.98 -12.47 1.59
N GLU A 75 13.21 -12.77 2.00
CA GLU A 75 13.68 -14.13 2.29
C GLU A 75 12.88 -14.79 3.42
N GLU A 76 12.70 -14.09 4.55
CA GLU A 76 11.90 -14.56 5.69
C GLU A 76 10.45 -14.87 5.29
N TYR A 77 9.88 -14.10 4.35
CA TYR A 77 8.51 -14.30 3.89
C TYR A 77 8.40 -15.24 2.69
N GLY A 78 9.52 -15.68 2.11
CA GLY A 78 9.54 -16.49 0.88
C GLY A 78 8.98 -15.75 -0.34
N LEU A 79 9.21 -14.43 -0.42
CA LEU A 79 8.67 -13.56 -1.47
C LEU A 79 9.74 -13.12 -2.47
N PRO A 80 9.41 -13.00 -3.76
CA PRO A 80 10.26 -12.27 -4.69
C PRO A 80 10.24 -10.77 -4.33
N LEU A 81 11.38 -10.10 -4.46
CA LEU A 81 11.47 -8.65 -4.33
C LEU A 81 12.47 -8.09 -5.35
N THR A 82 11.95 -7.35 -6.32
CA THR A 82 12.69 -6.65 -7.37
C THR A 82 12.31 -5.19 -7.33
N PHE A 83 13.31 -4.30 -7.25
CA PHE A 83 13.05 -2.86 -7.21
C PHE A 83 12.55 -2.36 -8.58
N PRO A 84 11.44 -1.60 -8.62
CA PRO A 84 11.00 -0.93 -9.85
C PRO A 84 11.96 0.22 -10.20
N LYS A 85 11.96 0.61 -11.48
CA LYS A 85 12.81 1.73 -11.96
C LYS A 85 12.34 3.09 -11.46
N SER A 86 11.03 3.33 -11.49
CA SER A 86 10.39 4.51 -10.90
C SER A 86 9.54 4.15 -9.70
N LEU A 87 9.35 5.13 -8.82
CA LEU A 87 8.45 5.08 -7.68
C LEU A 87 7.24 6.03 -7.84
N ALA A 88 6.94 6.45 -9.08
CA ALA A 88 5.80 7.31 -9.38
C ALA A 88 4.47 6.54 -9.31
N SER A 89 3.95 6.36 -8.10
CA SER A 89 2.80 5.48 -7.81
C SER A 89 1.42 6.10 -8.03
N GLU A 90 1.30 7.42 -8.27
CA GLU A 90 0.01 8.13 -8.30
C GLU A 90 -1.05 7.44 -9.19
N LYS A 91 -0.69 7.10 -10.43
CA LYS A 91 -1.60 6.45 -11.39
C LYS A 91 -2.08 5.09 -10.89
N LEU A 92 -1.18 4.30 -10.30
CA LEU A 92 -1.51 2.99 -9.76
C LEU A 92 -2.34 3.09 -8.47
N ASN A 93 -2.04 4.07 -7.62
CA ASN A 93 -2.81 4.37 -6.42
C ASN A 93 -4.26 4.76 -6.79
N LYS A 94 -4.44 5.61 -7.81
CA LYS A 94 -5.76 5.91 -8.38
C LYS A 94 -6.42 4.65 -8.96
N ALA A 95 -5.71 3.84 -9.75
CA ALA A 95 -6.27 2.60 -10.30
C ALA A 95 -6.79 1.62 -9.22
N PHE A 96 -6.21 1.62 -8.01
CA PHE A 96 -6.77 0.89 -6.88
C PHE A 96 -8.13 1.43 -6.42
N LEU A 97 -8.31 2.76 -6.38
CA LEU A 97 -9.62 3.34 -6.07
C LEU A 97 -10.68 2.93 -7.12
N TYR A 98 -10.30 2.85 -8.40
CA TYR A 98 -11.16 2.25 -9.43
C TYR A 98 -11.52 0.81 -9.09
N ALA A 99 -10.53 -0.02 -8.71
CA ALA A 99 -10.75 -1.40 -8.29
C ALA A 99 -11.71 -1.53 -7.10
N MET A 100 -11.66 -0.60 -6.15
CA MET A 100 -12.57 -0.55 -5.01
C MET A 100 -14.03 -0.38 -5.46
N THR A 101 -14.30 0.45 -6.49
CA THR A 101 -15.66 0.59 -7.07
C THR A 101 -16.17 -0.69 -7.73
N LYS A 102 -15.29 -1.63 -8.06
CA LYS A 102 -15.61 -2.93 -8.65
C LYS A 102 -15.70 -4.06 -7.62
N GLY A 103 -15.36 -3.79 -6.35
CA GLY A 103 -15.25 -4.82 -5.31
C GLY A 103 -14.00 -5.71 -5.45
N GLU A 104 -13.00 -5.27 -6.22
CA GLU A 104 -11.80 -6.05 -6.56
C GLU A 104 -10.53 -5.54 -5.88
N GLY A 105 -10.67 -4.68 -4.87
CA GLY A 105 -9.55 -3.98 -4.20
C GLY A 105 -8.42 -4.89 -3.71
N GLU A 106 -8.72 -5.91 -2.90
CA GLU A 106 -7.67 -6.80 -2.37
C GLU A 106 -6.95 -7.59 -3.49
N ALA A 107 -7.72 -8.10 -4.46
CA ALA A 107 -7.17 -8.81 -5.61
C ALA A 107 -6.28 -7.89 -6.46
N PHE A 108 -6.69 -6.64 -6.64
CA PHE A 108 -5.93 -5.61 -7.34
C PHE A 108 -4.62 -5.31 -6.61
N ILE A 109 -4.65 -5.08 -5.30
CA ILE A 109 -3.45 -4.84 -4.50
C ILE A 109 -2.43 -5.97 -4.71
N ARG A 110 -2.88 -7.22 -4.55
CA ARG A 110 -2.04 -8.42 -4.70
C ARG A 110 -1.39 -8.49 -6.08
N THR A 111 -2.18 -8.28 -7.12
CA THR A 111 -1.73 -8.35 -8.52
C THR A 111 -0.77 -7.21 -8.86
N ALA A 112 -1.14 -5.98 -8.51
CA ALA A 112 -0.34 -4.79 -8.78
C ALA A 112 1.03 -4.88 -8.09
N TRP A 113 1.07 -5.33 -6.83
CA TRP A 113 2.33 -5.51 -6.11
C TRP A 113 3.18 -6.67 -6.62
N ASP A 114 2.59 -7.79 -7.05
CA ASP A 114 3.35 -8.85 -7.74
C ASP A 114 4.04 -8.31 -9.00
N ARG A 115 3.36 -7.46 -9.78
CA ARG A 115 3.97 -6.83 -10.97
C ARG A 115 5.07 -5.85 -10.59
N VAL A 116 4.81 -4.95 -9.64
CA VAL A 116 5.74 -3.86 -9.28
C VAL A 116 6.90 -4.37 -8.44
N TRP A 117 6.64 -4.92 -7.26
CA TRP A 117 7.68 -5.32 -6.31
C TRP A 117 8.08 -6.79 -6.46
N GLY A 118 7.21 -7.67 -6.94
CA GLY A 118 7.60 -9.05 -7.25
C GLY A 118 8.50 -9.12 -8.49
N LYS A 119 8.06 -8.48 -9.58
CA LYS A 119 8.66 -8.58 -10.92
C LYS A 119 9.41 -7.33 -11.38
N GLY A 120 9.40 -6.23 -10.63
CA GLY A 120 10.15 -5.02 -10.95
C GLY A 120 9.55 -4.17 -12.06
N ALA A 121 8.23 -4.28 -12.32
CA ALA A 121 7.56 -3.45 -13.31
C ALA A 121 7.64 -1.96 -12.93
N ASP A 122 7.84 -1.11 -13.92
CA ASP A 122 8.00 0.32 -13.71
C ASP A 122 6.64 0.99 -13.45
N LEU A 123 6.49 1.64 -12.28
CA LEU A 123 5.28 2.37 -11.90
C LEU A 123 4.96 3.54 -12.84
N ALA A 124 5.98 4.07 -13.54
CA ALA A 124 5.79 5.17 -14.50
C ALA A 124 5.38 4.69 -15.90
N ASP A 125 5.45 3.38 -16.19
CA ASP A 125 5.14 2.83 -17.51
C ASP A 125 3.61 2.81 -17.73
N PRO A 126 3.07 3.52 -18.73
CA PRO A 126 1.65 3.46 -19.07
C PRO A 126 1.14 2.04 -19.33
N ALA A 127 1.99 1.15 -19.86
CA ALA A 127 1.61 -0.22 -20.17
C ALA A 127 1.20 -1.03 -18.92
N LEU A 128 1.71 -0.67 -17.73
CA LEU A 128 1.35 -1.35 -16.48
C LEU A 128 -0.16 -1.28 -16.21
N LEU A 129 -0.78 -0.12 -16.41
CA LEU A 129 -2.22 0.02 -16.19
C LEU A 129 -3.04 -0.75 -17.23
N ASP A 130 -2.61 -0.76 -18.49
CA ASP A 130 -3.29 -1.50 -19.56
C ASP A 130 -3.25 -3.00 -19.30
N GLU A 131 -2.11 -3.52 -18.85
CA GLU A 131 -1.95 -4.93 -18.49
C GLU A 131 -2.81 -5.31 -17.30
N LEU A 132 -2.83 -4.48 -16.25
CA LEU A 132 -3.69 -4.70 -15.09
C LEU A 132 -5.17 -4.65 -15.50
N ALA A 133 -5.60 -3.66 -16.28
CA ALA A 133 -6.97 -3.58 -16.77
C ALA A 133 -7.38 -4.87 -17.51
N LYS A 134 -6.54 -5.36 -18.42
CA LYS A 134 -6.79 -6.61 -19.15
C LYS A 134 -6.88 -7.82 -18.20
N GLN A 135 -6.02 -7.90 -17.20
CA GLN A 135 -6.01 -9.00 -16.23
C GLN A 135 -7.29 -9.04 -15.38
N PHE A 136 -7.87 -7.89 -15.08
CA PHE A 136 -9.15 -7.78 -14.36
C PHE A 136 -10.38 -7.76 -15.30
N GLY A 137 -10.18 -7.91 -16.62
CA GLY A 137 -11.28 -7.86 -17.59
C GLY A 137 -11.92 -6.47 -17.73
N TRP A 138 -11.23 -5.41 -17.32
CA TRP A 138 -11.67 -4.03 -17.49
C TRP A 138 -11.29 -3.49 -18.86
N ASN A 139 -11.99 -2.45 -19.30
CA ASN A 139 -11.61 -1.69 -20.48
C ASN A 139 -10.39 -0.79 -20.15
N PRO A 140 -9.23 -0.96 -20.82
CA PRO A 140 -8.03 -0.14 -20.55
C PRO A 140 -8.25 1.37 -20.75
N ASP A 141 -8.96 1.76 -21.81
CA ASP A 141 -9.25 3.17 -22.09
C ASP A 141 -10.14 3.78 -21.01
N ALA A 142 -11.10 3.01 -20.49
CA ALA A 142 -11.97 3.46 -19.41
C ALA A 142 -11.20 3.65 -18.09
N LEU A 143 -10.29 2.72 -17.74
CA LEU A 143 -9.42 2.87 -16.59
C LEU A 143 -8.51 4.08 -16.74
N SER A 144 -7.85 4.22 -17.89
CA SER A 144 -6.94 5.33 -18.19
C SER A 144 -7.65 6.68 -18.09
N ALA A 145 -8.83 6.81 -18.72
CA ALA A 145 -9.65 8.02 -18.65
C ALA A 145 -10.08 8.34 -17.21
N TRP A 146 -10.48 7.33 -16.43
CA TRP A 146 -10.89 7.54 -15.04
C TRP A 146 -9.70 7.97 -14.16
N VAL A 147 -8.53 7.32 -14.28
CA VAL A 147 -7.32 7.67 -13.51
C VAL A 147 -6.86 9.12 -13.79
N SER A 148 -7.09 9.61 -15.01
CA SER A 148 -6.81 11.01 -15.38
C SER A 148 -7.94 11.99 -15.05
N SER A 149 -9.07 11.53 -14.50
CA SER A 149 -10.20 12.39 -14.20
C SER A 149 -10.01 13.24 -12.95
N LYS A 150 -10.80 14.31 -12.85
CA LYS A 150 -10.90 15.12 -11.63
C LYS A 150 -11.43 14.28 -10.46
N ASP A 151 -12.44 13.45 -10.70
CA ASP A 151 -13.03 12.57 -9.68
C ASP A 151 -11.99 11.65 -9.02
N ALA A 152 -11.15 10.98 -9.82
CA ALA A 152 -10.07 10.16 -9.28
C ALA A 152 -9.03 10.96 -8.48
N THR A 153 -8.81 12.22 -8.84
CA THR A 153 -7.90 13.11 -8.11
C THR A 153 -8.51 13.54 -6.79
N ASP A 154 -9.76 13.99 -6.79
CA ASP A 154 -10.50 14.38 -5.59
C ASP A 154 -10.60 13.21 -4.59
N GLN A 155 -10.88 12.00 -5.06
CA GLN A 155 -10.94 10.81 -4.20
C GLN A 155 -9.57 10.44 -3.62
N TYR A 156 -8.49 10.57 -4.38
CA TYR A 156 -7.15 10.28 -3.91
C TYR A 156 -6.65 11.29 -2.86
N GLU A 157 -6.96 12.57 -3.07
CA GLU A 157 -6.71 13.64 -2.10
C GLU A 157 -7.54 13.43 -0.82
N ALA A 158 -8.83 13.12 -0.95
CA ALA A 158 -9.71 12.83 0.19
C ALA A 158 -9.24 11.62 1.00
N SER A 159 -8.79 10.54 0.33
CA SER A 159 -8.22 9.36 0.99
C SER A 159 -6.95 9.71 1.78
N THR A 160 -6.09 10.57 1.21
CA THR A 160 -4.87 11.05 1.89
C THR A 160 -5.20 11.93 3.09
N GLN A 161 -6.18 12.83 2.96
CA GLN A 161 -6.65 13.71 4.03
C GLN A 161 -7.24 12.90 5.19
N ALA A 162 -8.11 11.93 4.89
CA ALA A 162 -8.70 11.05 5.90
C ALA A 162 -7.64 10.24 6.66
N ALA A 163 -6.60 9.76 5.96
CA ALA A 163 -5.48 9.09 6.60
C ALA A 163 -4.71 10.01 7.56
N HIS A 164 -4.46 11.26 7.15
CA HIS A 164 -3.83 12.25 8.02
C HIS A 164 -4.66 12.55 9.27
N GLU A 165 -5.97 12.72 9.12
CA GLU A 165 -6.91 12.94 10.23
C GLU A 165 -6.97 11.76 11.20
N ALA A 166 -6.76 10.53 10.70
CA ALA A 166 -6.59 9.32 11.50
C ALA A 166 -5.21 9.21 12.18
N GLY A 167 -4.35 10.22 12.05
CA GLY A 167 -3.01 10.27 12.64
C GLY A 167 -1.93 9.52 11.84
N VAL A 168 -2.23 9.06 10.62
CA VAL A 168 -1.27 8.34 9.78
C VAL A 168 -0.23 9.32 9.22
N PHE A 169 1.06 8.95 9.34
CA PHE A 169 2.19 9.77 8.89
C PHE A 169 3.12 9.04 7.91
N GLY A 170 2.83 7.78 7.60
CA GLY A 170 3.64 6.94 6.74
C GLY A 170 2.99 5.59 6.45
N THR A 171 3.64 4.79 5.61
CA THR A 171 3.12 3.50 5.14
C THR A 171 4.18 2.40 5.29
N PRO A 172 3.79 1.13 5.54
CA PRO A 172 2.43 0.70 5.87
C PRO A 172 2.05 1.12 7.29
N THR A 173 0.78 1.44 7.51
CA THR A 173 0.22 1.65 8.85
C THR A 173 -1.01 0.77 9.01
N MET A 174 -1.12 0.09 10.15
CA MET A 174 -2.25 -0.74 10.55
C MET A 174 -2.94 -0.10 11.76
N ILE A 175 -4.26 0.05 11.73
CA ILE A 175 -5.06 0.53 12.85
C ILE A 175 -6.15 -0.49 13.17
N VAL A 176 -6.30 -0.82 14.46
CA VAL A 176 -7.42 -1.62 14.98
C VAL A 176 -7.91 -0.94 16.26
N GLY A 177 -9.15 -0.43 16.25
CA GLY A 177 -9.66 0.37 17.37
C GLY A 177 -8.87 1.67 17.53
N ASP A 178 -8.32 1.91 18.71
CA ASP A 178 -7.47 3.07 19.02
C ASP A 178 -5.96 2.79 18.88
N GLN A 179 -5.60 1.54 18.55
CA GLN A 179 -4.20 1.12 18.45
C GLN A 179 -3.69 1.27 17.02
N MET A 180 -2.46 1.79 16.89
CA MET A 180 -1.77 2.00 15.62
C MET A 180 -0.39 1.34 15.63
N TRP A 181 -0.06 0.67 14.52
CA TRP A 181 1.26 0.13 14.25
C TRP A 181 1.76 0.60 12.89
N TRP A 182 2.96 1.17 12.85
CA TRP A 182 3.61 1.64 11.62
C TRP A 182 4.81 0.75 11.28
N GLY A 183 4.78 0.14 10.09
CA GLY A 183 5.86 -0.69 9.55
C GLY A 183 5.56 -2.20 9.55
N ASN A 184 6.13 -2.89 8.57
CA ASN A 184 6.10 -4.37 8.49
C ASN A 184 6.67 -5.02 9.76
N ASP A 185 7.71 -4.41 10.32
CA ASP A 185 8.41 -4.83 11.53
C ASP A 185 7.61 -4.58 12.83
N ARG A 186 6.34 -4.15 12.73
CA ARG A 186 5.42 -4.04 13.86
C ARG A 186 4.30 -5.08 13.86
N LEU A 187 4.18 -5.89 12.81
CA LEU A 187 3.13 -6.92 12.72
C LEU A 187 3.18 -7.89 13.89
N MET A 188 4.37 -8.28 14.35
CA MET A 188 4.50 -9.17 15.52
C MET A 188 3.93 -8.57 16.81
N PHE A 189 3.99 -7.26 16.99
CA PHE A 189 3.43 -6.58 18.17
C PHE A 189 1.92 -6.46 18.02
N MET A 190 1.44 -6.12 16.82
CA MET A 190 0.01 -6.09 16.50
C MET A 190 -0.64 -7.45 16.75
N GLU A 191 -0.06 -8.54 16.26
CA GLU A 191 -0.58 -9.89 16.47
C GLU A 191 -0.58 -10.29 17.94
N ARG A 192 0.47 -9.93 18.70
CA ARG A 192 0.50 -10.18 20.15
C ARG A 192 -0.63 -9.46 20.87
N THR A 193 -0.90 -8.20 20.51
CA THR A 193 -2.02 -7.43 21.07
C THR A 193 -3.37 -8.06 20.71
N LEU A 194 -3.56 -8.47 19.45
CA LEU A 194 -4.76 -9.18 19.01
C LEU A 194 -4.99 -10.49 19.78
N GLN A 195 -3.93 -11.25 20.03
CA GLN A 195 -3.98 -12.51 20.78
C GLN A 195 -4.37 -12.31 22.25
N GLN A 196 -4.02 -11.17 22.84
CA GLN A 196 -4.35 -10.84 24.24
C GLN A 196 -5.79 -10.32 24.41
N GLY A 197 -6.51 -10.12 23.31
CA GLY A 197 -7.85 -9.55 23.32
C GLY A 197 -7.79 -8.03 23.35
N LEU A 198 -7.73 -7.44 22.15
CA LEU A 198 -8.17 -6.07 21.90
C LEU A 198 -9.62 -5.88 22.35
#